data_AF-A0A352SPA1-F1
#
_entry.id   AF-A0A352SPA1-F1
#
_cell.length_a   1.000
_cell.length_b   1.000
_cell.length_c   1.000
_cell.angle_alpha   90.00
_cell.angle_beta   90.00
_cell.angle_gamma   90.00
#
_symmetry.space_group_name_H-M   'P 1'
#
loop_
_entity.id
_entity.type
_entity.pdbx_description
1 polymer ?
#
loop_
_entity_poly.entity_id
_entity_poly.type
_entity_poly.pdbx_seq_one_letter_code
_entity_poly.pdbx_strand_id
1 'polypeptide(L)'
;PLWSAVSEETTEFAVALGCELHHARDIIYADQIDTGKPKNLEPIGIGCAACERMDCTQRAHPPIGHELRFDGHMRRAGMFDLDIN
;
A
#
# COMPACT_ATOMS: atom_id res chain seq x y z
N PRO A 1 -17.85 1.08 -31.63
CA PRO A 1 -18.38 1.44 -30.29
C PRO A 1 -18.28 2.95 -30.08
N LEU A 2 -19.39 3.58 -29.73
CA LEU A 2 -19.64 5.01 -29.84
C LEU A 2 -19.20 5.79 -28.58
N TRP A 3 -17.95 5.64 -28.13
CA TRP A 3 -17.52 6.31 -26.88
C TRP A 3 -16.10 6.89 -26.80
N SER A 4 -15.30 6.94 -27.88
CA SER A 4 -14.13 7.85 -27.87
C SER A 4 -13.69 8.24 -29.28
N ALA A 5 -13.54 9.55 -29.50
CA ALA A 5 -12.90 10.11 -30.67
C ALA A 5 -11.38 10.00 -30.48
N VAL A 6 -10.73 9.33 -31.44
CA VAL A 6 -9.28 9.10 -31.47
C VAL A 6 -8.58 10.40 -31.88
N SER A 7 -8.52 11.42 -31.00
CA SER A 7 -7.63 12.60 -31.19
C SER A 7 -7.47 13.55 -29.99
N GLU A 8 -7.87 13.21 -28.77
CA GLU A 8 -7.64 14.04 -27.57
C GLU A 8 -6.78 13.29 -26.54
N GLU A 9 -5.91 13.99 -25.80
CA GLU A 9 -5.25 13.43 -24.62
C GLU A 9 -6.32 12.98 -23.62
N THR A 10 -6.61 11.67 -23.60
CA THR A 10 -7.61 11.10 -22.70
C THR A 10 -7.03 11.02 -21.30
N THR A 11 -7.61 11.75 -20.34
CA THR A 11 -7.25 11.59 -18.94
C THR A 11 -7.78 10.27 -18.41
N GLU A 12 -6.89 9.45 -17.84
CA GLU A 12 -7.24 8.19 -17.20
C GLU A 12 -7.51 8.40 -15.71
N PHE A 13 -8.55 7.75 -15.20
CA PHE A 13 -8.94 7.81 -13.79
C PHE A 13 -9.15 6.41 -13.23
N ALA A 14 -8.95 6.27 -11.92
CA ALA A 14 -9.27 5.06 -11.17
C ALA A 14 -10.21 5.42 -10.01
N VAL A 15 -11.20 4.56 -9.75
CA VAL A 15 -12.14 4.71 -8.63
C VAL A 15 -11.98 3.51 -7.71
N ALA A 16 -11.82 3.76 -6.42
CA ALA A 16 -11.77 2.74 -5.38
C ALA A 16 -12.91 2.95 -4.39
N LEU A 17 -13.53 1.85 -3.95
CA LEU A 17 -14.54 1.82 -2.90
C LEU A 17 -14.04 0.88 -1.79
N GLY A 18 -14.24 1.26 -0.53
CA GLY A 18 -13.81 0.48 0.63
C GLY A 18 -14.85 0.49 1.73
N CYS A 19 -14.85 -0.56 2.55
CA CYS A 19 -15.67 -0.68 3.75
C CYS A 19 -14.87 -1.33 4.87
N GLU A 20 -15.43 -1.37 6.08
CA GLU A 20 -14.87 -2.20 7.15
C GLU A 20 -14.98 -3.69 6.81
N LEU A 21 -13.99 -4.47 7.24
CA LEU A 21 -13.88 -5.90 6.94
C LEU A 21 -15.12 -6.71 7.37
N HIS A 22 -15.80 -6.30 8.45
CA HIS A 22 -17.00 -6.97 8.94
C HIS A 22 -18.17 -6.98 7.93
N HIS A 23 -18.19 -6.00 7.01
CA HIS A 23 -19.18 -5.86 5.94
C HIS A 23 -18.76 -6.52 4.61
N ALA A 24 -17.59 -7.14 4.55
CA ALA A 24 -17.11 -7.78 3.33
C ALA A 24 -18.11 -8.81 2.78
N ARG A 25 -18.83 -9.52 3.65
CA ARG A 25 -19.87 -10.51 3.26
C ARG A 25 -21.01 -9.92 2.41
N ASP A 26 -21.21 -8.60 2.49
CA ASP A 26 -22.25 -7.87 1.77
C ASP A 26 -21.75 -7.37 0.40
N ILE A 27 -20.47 -7.61 0.07
CA ILE A 27 -19.82 -7.21 -1.18
C ILE A 27 -19.49 -8.45 -2.01
N ILE A 28 -20.16 -8.61 -3.16
CA ILE A 28 -19.97 -9.76 -4.06
C ILE A 28 -18.50 -9.97 -4.49
N TYR A 29 -17.73 -8.89 -4.60
CA TYR A 29 -16.30 -8.94 -4.97
C TYR A 29 -15.40 -9.48 -3.85
N ALA A 30 -15.92 -9.59 -2.62
CA ALA A 30 -15.18 -10.08 -1.47
C ALA A 30 -15.44 -11.57 -1.16
N ASP A 31 -16.26 -12.27 -1.96
CA ASP A 31 -16.60 -13.69 -1.76
C ASP A 31 -15.38 -14.62 -1.65
N GLN A 32 -14.26 -14.27 -2.29
CA GLN A 32 -13.04 -15.07 -2.28
C GLN A 32 -12.02 -14.64 -1.20
N ILE A 33 -12.38 -13.66 -0.36
CA ILE A 33 -11.50 -13.15 0.69
C ILE A 33 -11.80 -13.90 1.99
N ASP A 34 -10.81 -14.66 2.50
CA ASP A 34 -10.88 -15.28 3.83
C ASP A 34 -10.76 -14.20 4.92
N THR A 35 -11.91 -13.65 5.33
CA THR A 35 -12.00 -12.61 6.36
C THR A 35 -11.86 -13.15 7.79
N GLY A 36 -11.81 -14.47 7.97
CA GLY A 36 -11.72 -15.12 9.27
C GLY A 36 -10.29 -15.16 9.85
N LYS A 37 -9.27 -14.84 9.04
CA LYS A 37 -7.86 -14.94 9.45
C LYS A 37 -7.14 -13.59 9.27
N PRO A 38 -6.80 -12.88 10.36
CA PRO A 38 -6.10 -11.59 10.27
C PRO A 38 -4.70 -11.69 9.63
N LYS A 39 -4.10 -12.90 9.58
CA LYS A 39 -2.79 -13.13 8.94
C LYS A 39 -2.80 -13.06 7.41
N ASN A 40 -3.98 -13.02 6.78
CA ASN A 40 -4.10 -12.98 5.31
C ASN A 40 -4.33 -11.56 4.76
N LEU A 41 -4.32 -10.54 5.61
CA LEU A 41 -4.52 -9.16 5.17
C LEU A 41 -3.19 -8.57 4.74
N GLU A 42 -3.15 -7.99 3.53
CA GLU A 42 -1.97 -7.28 3.06
C GLU A 42 -1.78 -6.01 3.89
N PRO A 43 -0.62 -5.83 4.53
CA PRO A 43 -0.38 -4.65 5.30
C PRO A 43 -0.12 -3.42 4.42
N ILE A 44 -1.04 -2.46 4.48
CA ILE A 44 -0.90 -1.17 3.79
C ILE A 44 -0.83 -0.01 4.79
N GLY A 45 -0.19 1.09 4.39
CA GLY A 45 -0.15 2.35 5.15
C GLY A 45 -0.73 3.50 4.33
N ILE A 46 -1.03 4.63 4.98
CA ILE A 46 -1.64 5.81 4.33
C ILE A 46 -0.68 6.54 3.37
N GLY A 47 0.62 6.33 3.53
CA GLY A 47 1.68 6.91 2.70
C GLY A 47 3.03 6.69 3.37
N CYS A 48 4.11 6.60 2.60
CA CYS A 48 5.43 6.24 3.13
C CYS A 48 5.90 7.16 4.27
N ALA A 49 5.69 8.48 4.12
CA ALA A 49 6.11 9.47 5.11
C ALA A 49 5.40 9.34 6.47
N ALA A 50 4.17 8.84 6.51
CA ALA A 50 3.38 8.65 7.73
C ALA A 50 3.29 7.17 8.16
N CYS A 51 3.90 6.25 7.39
CA CYS A 51 3.83 4.83 7.67
C CYS A 51 4.87 4.43 8.71
N GLU A 52 4.42 3.87 9.83
CA GLU A 52 5.25 3.42 10.97
C GLU A 52 5.86 2.01 10.77
N ARG A 53 5.57 1.34 9.64
CA ARG A 53 6.08 -0.02 9.39
C ARG A 53 7.58 -0.02 9.10
N MET A 54 8.35 -0.77 9.88
CA MET A 54 9.82 -0.74 9.75
C MET A 54 10.36 -1.72 8.69
N ASP A 55 9.57 -2.73 8.32
CA ASP A 55 9.95 -3.84 7.44
C ASP A 55 9.31 -3.77 6.04
N CYS A 56 8.81 -2.61 5.62
CA CYS A 56 8.16 -2.43 4.32
C CYS A 56 9.18 -2.36 3.17
N THR A 57 9.21 -3.40 2.33
CA THR A 57 10.12 -3.48 1.16
C THR A 57 9.72 -2.54 0.01
N GLN A 58 8.46 -2.14 -0.06
CA GLN A 58 7.93 -1.22 -1.08
C GLN A 58 8.03 0.26 -0.68
N ARG A 59 8.76 0.58 0.38
CA ARG A 59 8.86 1.95 0.91
C ARG A 59 9.62 2.88 -0.06
N ALA A 60 8.92 3.91 -0.53
CA ALA A 60 9.47 4.93 -1.44
C ALA A 60 10.10 6.14 -0.72
N HIS A 61 9.58 6.53 0.45
CA HIS A 61 10.06 7.67 1.23
C HIS A 61 10.34 7.31 2.69
N PRO A 62 11.28 8.01 3.36
CA PRO A 62 11.50 7.82 4.79
C PRO A 62 10.30 8.32 5.59
N PRO A 63 9.98 7.69 6.74
CA PRO A 63 8.96 8.17 7.65
C PRO A 63 9.43 9.42 8.39
N ILE A 64 8.48 10.30 8.67
CA ILE A 64 8.72 11.54 9.42
C ILE A 64 9.03 11.19 10.87
N GLY A 65 10.01 11.87 11.46
CA GLY A 65 10.38 11.71 12.87
C GLY A 65 11.27 10.50 13.17
N HIS A 66 11.66 9.71 12.17
CA HIS A 66 12.68 8.68 12.31
C HIS A 66 14.06 9.17 11.89
N GLU A 67 15.08 8.79 12.65
CA GLU A 67 16.47 8.97 12.25
C GLU A 67 16.81 8.01 11.12
N LEU A 68 17.52 8.52 10.11
CA LEU A 68 18.00 7.71 8.99
C LEU A 68 19.45 7.35 9.22
N ARG A 69 19.72 6.04 9.27
CA ARG A 69 21.09 5.52 9.32
C ARG A 69 21.51 4.94 7.98
N PHE A 70 22.79 5.09 7.69
CA PHE A 70 23.43 4.51 6.52
C PHE A 70 24.50 3.53 7.00
N ASP A 71 24.27 2.24 6.76
CA ASP A 71 25.25 1.17 6.96
C ASP A 71 25.61 0.55 5.60
N GLY A 72 26.86 0.73 5.17
CA GLY A 72 27.36 0.20 3.89
C GLY A 72 27.52 -1.33 3.85
N HIS A 73 27.47 -2.01 5.00
CA HIS A 73 27.50 -3.47 5.09
C HIS A 73 26.09 -4.08 5.14
N MET A 74 25.07 -3.28 5.40
CA MET A 74 23.70 -3.76 5.51
C MET A 74 23.15 -4.21 4.15
N ARG A 75 22.60 -5.42 4.13
CA ARG A 75 21.88 -6.00 2.99
C ARG A 75 20.42 -6.22 3.40
N ARG A 76 19.52 -5.35 2.96
CA ARG A 76 18.08 -5.52 3.13
C ARG A 76 17.33 -5.15 1.85
N ALA A 77 16.09 -5.60 1.76
CA ALA A 77 15.22 -5.31 0.62
C ALA A 77 14.70 -3.86 0.60
N GLY A 78 14.78 -3.11 1.70
CA GLY A 78 14.31 -1.71 1.80
C GLY A 78 15.44 -0.67 1.75
N MET A 79 15.14 0.51 1.21
CA MET A 79 16.13 1.58 1.02
C MET A 79 16.54 2.32 2.31
N PHE A 80 15.68 2.32 3.34
CA PHE A 80 15.87 3.15 4.54
C PHE A 80 16.16 2.31 5.78
N ASP A 81 17.16 2.72 6.57
CA ASP A 81 17.38 2.20 7.92
C ASP A 81 16.60 3.00 8.91
N LEU A 82 15.53 2.37 9.37
CA LEU A 82 14.69 2.90 10.42
C LEU A 82 15.05 2.04 11.61
N ASP A 83 15.90 2.55 12.51
CA ASP A 83 16.38 1.84 13.69
C ASP A 83 15.23 1.08 14.36
N ILE A 84 15.27 -0.25 14.27
CA ILE A 84 14.52 -1.14 15.15
C ILE A 84 15.56 -1.61 16.15
N ASN A 85 15.75 -0.80 17.20
CA ASN A 85 16.58 -1.07 18.39
C ASN A 85 17.46 -2.34 18.34
#